data_AF-A0A1V5H4W1-F1
#
_entry.id   AF-A0A1V5H4W1-F1
#
_cell.length_a   1.000
_cell.length_b   1.000
_cell.length_c   1.000
_cell.angle_alpha   90.00
_cell.angle_beta   90.00
_cell.angle_gamma   90.00
#
_symmetry.space_group_name_H-M   'P 1'
#
loop_
_entity.id
_entity.type
_entity.pdbx_description
1 polymer ?
#
loop_
_entity_poly.entity_id
_entity_poly.type
_entity_poly.pdbx_seq_one_letter_code
_entity_poly.pdbx_strand_id
1 'polypeptide(L)'
;MKRSLITLVAVLAACVNPTASAVNWVVDANGNWTTDANWDAANPSGAGAVADFSTLDISADHTVTLDANRTVGTLRLGDTGGTVYSWTLSGANALTLQASSGSATLAVNQGTANLIAVPVTLNDPVTATVAATARLEISGNITGVAKDMWLPANFGTLRLSGNNSGWSGMLRLNGSNLGTIEVTNNNSLGTLNLNPYSYGGGPLRINNVSGGALTLPVGWTPTTTAGIRSTLAAGT
;
A
#
# COMPACT_ATOMS: atom_id res chain seq x y z
N MET A 1 -53.11 -44.22 2.51
CA MET A 1 -52.35 -43.08 1.92
C MET A 1 -51.82 -42.20 3.05
N LYS A 2 -50.52 -42.25 3.34
CA LYS A 2 -49.86 -41.30 4.25
C LYS A 2 -48.70 -40.68 3.47
N ARG A 3 -48.86 -39.42 3.04
CA ARG A 3 -47.81 -38.64 2.39
C ARG A 3 -46.97 -37.99 3.49
N SER A 4 -45.80 -38.56 3.76
CA SER A 4 -44.83 -37.98 4.70
C SER A 4 -44.04 -36.89 3.99
N LEU A 5 -44.23 -35.62 4.38
CA LEU A 5 -43.34 -34.52 3.99
C LEU A 5 -42.14 -34.52 4.94
N ILE A 6 -40.93 -34.70 4.41
CA ILE A 6 -39.69 -34.43 5.12
C ILE A 6 -39.29 -33.00 4.79
N THR A 7 -39.42 -32.09 5.76
CA THR A 7 -38.90 -30.72 5.64
C THR A 7 -37.41 -30.76 5.90
N LEU A 8 -36.61 -30.52 4.85
CA LEU A 8 -35.18 -30.31 4.95
C LEU A 8 -34.92 -28.88 5.44
N VAL A 9 -34.56 -28.71 6.71
CA VAL A 9 -34.07 -27.42 7.20
C VAL A 9 -32.60 -27.31 6.84
N ALA A 10 -32.28 -26.53 5.81
CA ALA A 10 -30.91 -26.12 5.53
C ALA A 10 -30.51 -25.07 6.59
N VAL A 11 -29.65 -25.45 7.55
CA VAL A 11 -28.97 -24.49 8.40
C VAL A 11 -27.91 -23.81 7.54
N LEU A 12 -28.18 -22.58 7.14
CA LEU A 12 -27.20 -21.71 6.51
C LEU A 12 -26.22 -21.26 7.61
N ALA A 13 -25.11 -21.97 7.77
CA ALA A 13 -24.01 -21.47 8.57
C ALA A 13 -23.44 -20.24 7.86
N ALA A 14 -23.78 -19.04 8.33
CA ALA A 14 -23.04 -17.85 7.97
C ALA A 14 -21.61 -18.05 8.45
N CYS A 15 -20.65 -18.13 7.53
CA CYS A 15 -19.26 -17.96 7.87
C CYS A 15 -19.10 -16.53 8.40
N VAL A 16 -19.16 -16.38 9.72
CA VAL A 16 -18.60 -15.21 10.37
C VAL A 16 -17.10 -15.29 10.12
N ASN A 17 -16.62 -14.63 9.06
CA ASN A 17 -15.20 -14.39 8.91
C ASN A 17 -14.82 -13.51 10.11
N PRO A 18 -14.05 -14.00 11.09
CA PRO A 18 -13.56 -13.11 12.12
C PRO A 18 -12.73 -12.05 11.41
N THR A 19 -13.18 -10.80 11.44
CA THR A 19 -12.31 -9.68 11.09
C THR A 19 -11.14 -9.77 12.05
N ALA A 20 -9.95 -10.11 11.55
CA ALA A 20 -8.76 -10.17 12.38
C ALA A 20 -8.63 -8.84 13.13
N SER A 21 -8.56 -8.89 14.46
CA SER A 21 -8.35 -7.69 15.25
C SER A 21 -7.00 -7.08 14.88
N ALA A 22 -6.93 -5.75 14.88
CA ALA A 22 -5.65 -5.07 14.79
C ALA A 22 -4.75 -5.50 15.95
N VAL A 23 -3.48 -5.77 15.64
CA VAL A 23 -2.40 -5.92 16.61
C VAL A 23 -1.56 -4.66 16.51
N ASN A 24 -1.50 -3.92 17.61
CA ASN A 24 -0.96 -2.57 17.66
C ASN A 24 0.48 -2.59 18.15
N TRP A 25 1.34 -1.79 17.52
CA TRP A 25 2.64 -1.46 18.08
C TRP A 25 2.46 -0.56 19.31
N VAL A 26 3.12 -0.88 20.43
CA VAL A 26 2.88 -0.22 21.72
C VAL A 26 4.11 0.48 22.33
N VAL A 27 5.24 0.51 21.62
CA VAL A 27 6.49 1.06 22.13
C VAL A 27 6.88 2.31 21.36
N ASP A 28 7.09 3.44 22.05
CA ASP A 28 7.64 4.67 21.47
C ASP A 28 9.17 4.55 21.29
N ALA A 29 9.59 3.55 20.51
CA ALA A 29 10.98 3.28 20.21
C ALA A 29 11.11 2.45 18.93
N ASN A 30 12.33 2.44 18.38
CA ASN A 30 12.75 1.45 17.41
C ASN A 30 12.65 0.04 17.99
N GLY A 31 12.43 -0.95 17.11
CA GLY A 31 12.40 -2.33 17.56
C GLY A 31 12.28 -3.35 16.43
N ASN A 32 12.47 -4.61 16.80
CA ASN A 32 12.25 -5.73 15.89
C ASN A 32 10.76 -6.05 15.81
N TRP A 33 10.29 -6.45 14.62
CA TRP A 33 8.92 -6.92 14.43
C TRP A 33 8.64 -8.17 15.25
N THR A 34 9.58 -9.11 15.33
CA THR A 34 9.34 -10.41 16.00
C THR A 34 9.32 -10.34 17.52
N THR A 35 9.68 -9.20 18.12
CA THR A 35 9.61 -9.00 19.57
C THR A 35 8.16 -8.82 20.01
N ASP A 36 7.53 -9.86 20.54
CA ASP A 36 6.13 -9.82 21.00
C ASP A 36 5.84 -8.69 21.99
N ALA A 37 6.80 -8.33 22.85
CA ALA A 37 6.64 -7.24 23.81
C ALA A 37 6.49 -5.84 23.17
N ASN A 38 6.78 -5.70 21.88
CA ASN A 38 6.55 -4.45 21.14
C ASN A 38 5.09 -4.32 20.66
N TRP A 39 4.27 -5.35 20.84
CA TRP A 39 2.89 -5.43 20.37
C TRP A 39 1.92 -5.65 21.54
N ASP A 40 0.66 -5.25 21.37
CA ASP A 40 -0.40 -5.51 22.37
C ASP A 40 -0.94 -6.95 22.37
N ALA A 41 -0.54 -7.75 21.39
CA ALA A 41 -0.78 -9.18 21.27
C ALA A 41 0.42 -9.85 20.58
N ALA A 42 0.32 -11.15 20.26
CA ALA A 42 1.37 -11.84 19.50
C ALA A 42 1.63 -11.12 18.16
N ASN A 43 2.91 -10.92 17.83
CA ASN A 43 3.30 -10.12 16.67
C ASN A 43 2.57 -10.57 15.39
N PRO A 44 1.98 -9.65 14.62
CA PRO A 44 1.09 -10.00 13.52
C PRO A 44 1.87 -10.70 12.40
N SER A 45 1.44 -11.92 12.06
CA SER A 45 1.95 -12.69 10.93
C SER A 45 0.90 -13.68 10.43
N GLY A 46 0.51 -13.55 9.16
CA GLY A 46 -0.46 -14.40 8.50
C GLY A 46 -1.33 -13.65 7.48
N ALA A 47 -1.95 -14.40 6.58
CA ALA A 47 -2.94 -13.83 5.66
C ALA A 47 -4.09 -13.20 6.45
N GLY A 48 -4.45 -11.96 6.12
CA GLY A 48 -5.48 -11.21 6.83
C GLY A 48 -5.05 -10.62 8.18
N ALA A 49 -3.83 -10.90 8.68
CA ALA A 49 -3.32 -10.28 9.90
C ALA A 49 -3.23 -8.76 9.73
N VAL A 50 -3.52 -8.03 10.81
CA VAL A 50 -3.55 -6.57 10.80
C VAL A 50 -2.44 -6.05 11.70
N ALA A 51 -1.41 -5.46 11.10
CA ALA A 51 -0.34 -4.76 11.81
C ALA A 51 -0.62 -3.26 11.82
N ASP A 52 -0.73 -2.67 13.00
CA ASP A 52 -1.15 -1.28 13.16
C ASP A 52 -0.13 -0.47 13.96
N PHE A 53 0.50 0.48 13.28
CA PHE A 53 1.42 1.46 13.87
C PHE A 53 0.74 2.82 14.07
N SER A 54 -0.56 2.95 13.79
CA SER A 54 -1.26 4.24 13.69
C SER A 54 -2.00 4.67 14.96
N THR A 55 -1.86 3.91 16.04
CA THR A 55 -2.59 4.10 17.30
C THR A 55 -1.76 4.72 18.43
N LEU A 56 -0.44 4.84 18.22
CA LEU A 56 0.51 5.37 19.20
C LEU A 56 0.85 6.83 18.90
N ASP A 57 0.96 7.66 19.94
CA ASP A 57 1.58 8.98 19.89
C ASP A 57 3.09 8.78 20.05
N ILE A 58 3.86 9.09 19.01
CA ILE A 58 5.32 8.86 19.00
C ILE A 58 6.08 10.17 19.10
N SER A 59 7.25 10.14 19.75
CA SER A 59 8.05 11.33 20.04
C SER A 59 9.16 11.62 19.02
N ALA A 60 9.37 10.71 18.07
CA ALA A 60 10.36 10.82 16.99
C ALA A 60 9.99 9.88 15.84
N ASP A 61 10.68 10.01 14.69
CA ASP A 61 10.60 9.00 13.64
C ASP A 61 11.17 7.68 14.15
N HIS A 62 10.44 6.58 13.91
CA HIS A 62 10.84 5.26 14.38
C HIS A 62 11.03 4.26 13.25
N THR A 63 11.99 3.37 13.49
CA THR A 63 12.34 2.27 12.61
C THR A 63 11.94 0.95 13.24
N VAL A 64 11.11 0.21 12.51
CA VAL A 64 10.77 -1.18 12.79
C VAL A 64 11.63 -2.04 11.88
N THR A 65 12.42 -2.93 12.46
CA THR A 65 13.23 -3.88 11.72
C THR A 65 12.44 -5.16 11.46
N LEU A 66 12.21 -5.47 10.19
CA LEU A 66 11.66 -6.72 9.74
C LEU A 66 12.75 -7.80 9.79
N ASP A 67 12.90 -8.40 10.97
CA ASP A 67 13.95 -9.36 11.31
C ASP A 67 13.59 -10.82 10.94
N ALA A 68 12.37 -11.06 10.49
CA ALA A 68 11.94 -12.27 9.81
C ALA A 68 10.90 -11.93 8.72
N ASN A 69 10.68 -12.82 7.74
CA ASN A 69 9.61 -12.63 6.76
C ASN A 69 8.24 -12.51 7.48
N ARG A 70 7.42 -11.58 7.00
CA ARG A 70 6.07 -11.36 7.56
C ARG A 70 5.03 -11.26 6.47
N THR A 71 3.89 -11.88 6.73
CA THR A 71 2.69 -11.75 5.92
C THR A 71 1.65 -10.96 6.71
N VAL A 72 1.01 -9.97 6.09
CA VAL A 72 -0.11 -9.23 6.68
C VAL A 72 -1.16 -8.97 5.62
N GLY A 73 -2.43 -8.96 6.00
CA GLY A 73 -3.53 -8.48 5.16
C GLY A 73 -3.74 -6.98 5.28
N THR A 74 -3.26 -6.36 6.36
CA THR A 74 -3.32 -4.91 6.54
C THR A 74 -2.08 -4.41 7.25
N LEU A 75 -1.46 -3.37 6.70
CA LEU A 75 -0.44 -2.57 7.36
C LEU A 75 -0.96 -1.14 7.47
N ARG A 76 -0.98 -0.58 8.70
CA ARG A 76 -1.33 0.82 8.93
C ARG A 76 -0.14 1.56 9.52
N LEU A 77 0.20 2.70 8.95
CA LEU A 77 1.22 3.63 9.43
C LEU A 77 0.55 4.93 9.84
N GLY A 78 0.95 5.50 10.95
CA GLY A 78 0.44 6.80 11.39
C GLY A 78 0.97 7.16 12.76
N ASP A 79 0.60 8.33 13.19
CA ASP A 79 0.93 8.87 14.50
C ASP A 79 -0.39 9.45 15.04
N THR A 80 -0.58 9.50 16.35
CA THR A 80 -1.75 10.16 16.96
C THR A 80 -1.40 11.52 17.56
N GLY A 81 -0.12 11.86 17.62
CA GLY A 81 0.41 13.09 18.15
C GLY A 81 0.04 14.34 17.34
N GLY A 82 0.12 15.50 18.00
CA GLY A 82 -0.05 16.80 17.36
C GLY A 82 1.18 17.23 16.53
N THR A 83 2.37 16.83 16.96
CA THR A 83 3.57 16.85 16.11
C THR A 83 3.65 15.49 15.45
N VAL A 84 3.64 15.47 14.12
CA VAL A 84 3.52 14.22 13.36
C VAL A 84 4.89 13.69 12.96
N TYR A 85 5.19 12.47 13.38
CA TYR A 85 6.37 11.71 12.97
C TYR A 85 6.00 10.57 12.01
N SER A 86 7.02 9.84 11.55
CA SER A 86 6.89 8.83 10.49
C SER A 86 7.49 7.49 10.89
N TRP A 87 7.00 6.43 10.23
CA TRP A 87 7.48 5.07 10.42
C TRP A 87 8.35 4.59 9.26
N THR A 88 9.46 3.94 9.59
CA THR A 88 10.33 3.24 8.65
C THR A 88 10.28 1.74 8.91
N LEU A 89 9.87 0.95 7.92
CA LEU A 89 10.05 -0.50 7.92
C LEU A 89 11.34 -0.84 7.18
N SER A 90 12.33 -1.39 7.91
CA SER A 90 13.67 -1.68 7.41
C SER A 90 14.05 -3.16 7.56
N GLY A 91 15.20 -3.57 7.02
CA GLY A 91 15.70 -4.94 7.10
C GLY A 91 15.82 -5.61 5.74
N ALA A 92 16.24 -6.88 5.75
CA ALA A 92 16.46 -7.67 4.53
C ALA A 92 15.32 -8.66 4.22
N ASN A 93 14.43 -8.91 5.18
CA ASN A 93 13.32 -9.86 5.02
C ASN A 93 12.15 -9.24 4.25
N ALA A 94 11.33 -10.08 3.63
CA ALA A 94 10.20 -9.63 2.83
C ALA A 94 8.94 -9.37 3.66
N LEU A 95 8.25 -8.28 3.33
CA LEU A 95 6.87 -8.03 3.70
C LEU A 95 5.94 -8.57 2.61
N THR A 96 5.07 -9.51 2.95
CA THR A 96 4.05 -10.06 2.06
C THR A 96 2.68 -9.45 2.37
N LEU A 97 2.06 -8.80 1.38
CA LEU A 97 0.69 -8.31 1.48
C LEU A 97 -0.28 -9.37 0.94
N GLN A 98 -1.06 -9.96 1.85
CA GLN A 98 -2.01 -11.04 1.56
C GLN A 98 -3.25 -10.92 2.45
N ALA A 99 -4.41 -10.70 1.84
CA ALA A 99 -5.67 -10.62 2.57
C ALA A 99 -6.19 -12.02 2.91
N SER A 100 -7.11 -12.10 3.89
CA SER A 100 -7.92 -13.30 4.08
C SER A 100 -8.94 -13.47 2.94
N SER A 101 -9.33 -12.37 2.31
CA SER A 101 -10.24 -12.30 1.16
C SER A 101 -10.14 -10.93 0.50
N GLY A 102 -10.28 -10.86 -0.83
CA GLY A 102 -10.32 -9.58 -1.56
C GLY A 102 -8.94 -8.94 -1.72
N SER A 103 -8.79 -7.71 -1.25
CA SER A 103 -7.55 -6.93 -1.37
C SER A 103 -6.86 -6.75 -0.02
N ALA A 104 -5.53 -6.85 0.00
CA ALA A 104 -4.74 -6.40 1.14
C ALA A 104 -4.80 -4.87 1.25
N THR A 105 -4.57 -4.34 2.45
CA THR A 105 -4.61 -2.89 2.70
C THR A 105 -3.24 -2.38 3.14
N LEU A 106 -2.82 -1.28 2.54
CA LEU A 106 -1.70 -0.47 3.00
C LEU A 106 -2.22 0.94 3.27
N ALA A 107 -2.31 1.31 4.54
CA ALA A 107 -2.84 2.60 4.94
C ALA A 107 -1.75 3.47 5.58
N VAL A 108 -1.67 4.72 5.15
CA VAL A 108 -0.82 5.74 5.76
C VAL A 108 -1.72 6.91 6.17
N ASN A 109 -1.95 7.00 7.48
CA ASN A 109 -2.90 7.92 8.08
C ASN A 109 -2.27 9.29 8.35
N GLN A 110 -1.01 9.31 8.77
CA GLN A 110 -0.21 10.50 9.03
C GLN A 110 1.27 10.26 8.63
N GLY A 111 2.12 11.28 8.76
CA GLY A 111 3.56 11.21 8.48
C GLY A 111 3.92 11.61 7.05
N THR A 112 4.98 12.40 6.92
CA THR A 112 5.48 12.90 5.63
C THR A 112 6.77 12.22 5.17
N ALA A 113 7.30 11.26 5.95
CA ALA A 113 8.52 10.53 5.64
C ALA A 113 8.36 9.01 5.87
N ASN A 114 7.14 8.46 5.78
CA ASN A 114 6.95 7.02 5.94
C ASN A 114 7.66 6.25 4.84
N LEU A 115 8.34 5.17 5.23
CA LEU A 115 9.23 4.41 4.35
C LEU A 115 9.05 2.90 4.54
N ILE A 116 8.83 2.18 3.44
CA ILE A 116 8.96 0.72 3.37
C ILE A 116 10.21 0.41 2.54
N ALA A 117 11.30 0.13 3.24
CA ALA A 117 12.60 -0.17 2.64
C ALA A 117 12.88 -1.67 2.43
N VAL A 118 12.00 -2.53 2.96
CA VAL A 118 12.06 -3.98 2.82
C VAL A 118 11.48 -4.44 1.48
N PRO A 119 11.93 -5.58 0.90
CA PRO A 119 11.24 -6.19 -0.24
C PRO A 119 9.75 -6.39 0.04
N VAL A 120 8.91 -6.08 -0.95
CA VAL A 120 7.45 -6.21 -0.83
C VAL A 120 6.93 -7.23 -1.84
N THR A 121 6.22 -8.25 -1.36
CA THR A 121 5.54 -9.23 -2.22
C THR A 121 4.04 -9.03 -2.15
N LEU A 122 3.41 -8.85 -3.30
CA LEU A 122 1.95 -8.77 -3.44
C LEU A 122 1.42 -10.16 -3.77
N ASN A 123 0.77 -10.82 -2.81
CA ASN A 123 0.04 -12.07 -3.05
C ASN A 123 -1.42 -11.82 -3.44
N ASP A 124 -1.96 -10.66 -3.09
CA ASP A 124 -3.29 -10.18 -3.47
C ASP A 124 -3.21 -8.76 -4.04
N PRO A 125 -4.27 -8.28 -4.73
CA PRO A 125 -4.39 -6.86 -5.02
C PRO A 125 -4.28 -6.03 -3.73
N VAL A 126 -3.73 -4.83 -3.84
CA VAL A 126 -3.54 -3.93 -2.70
C VAL A 126 -4.42 -2.70 -2.88
N THR A 127 -5.13 -2.30 -1.83
CA THR A 127 -5.67 -0.96 -1.70
C THR A 127 -4.69 -0.13 -0.88
N ALA A 128 -4.03 0.82 -1.53
CA ALA A 128 -3.08 1.74 -0.91
C ALA A 128 -3.76 3.08 -0.63
N THR A 129 -4.01 3.40 0.64
CA THR A 129 -4.61 4.67 1.04
C THR A 129 -3.56 5.53 1.71
N VAL A 130 -3.13 6.60 1.05
CA VAL A 130 -2.24 7.60 1.64
C VAL A 130 -3.06 8.85 1.93
N ALA A 131 -3.21 9.26 3.18
CA ALA A 131 -3.95 10.47 3.54
C ALA A 131 -3.43 11.69 2.77
N ALA A 132 -4.29 12.67 2.48
CA ALA A 132 -3.97 13.80 1.61
C ALA A 132 -2.72 14.61 2.02
N THR A 133 -2.44 14.66 3.32
CA THR A 133 -1.26 15.34 3.90
C THR A 133 -0.07 14.42 4.14
N ALA A 134 -0.24 13.11 3.95
CA ALA A 134 0.75 12.11 4.23
C ALA A 134 1.58 11.74 2.99
N ARG A 135 2.69 11.06 3.24
CA ARG A 135 3.56 10.51 2.21
C ARG A 135 4.00 9.11 2.58
N LEU A 136 4.06 8.25 1.57
CA LEU A 136 4.65 6.93 1.61
C LEU A 136 5.72 6.80 0.53
N GLU A 137 6.90 6.33 0.91
CA GLU A 137 7.86 5.75 -0.03
C GLU A 137 7.90 4.24 0.11
N ILE A 138 7.91 3.55 -1.02
CA ILE A 138 8.31 2.14 -1.12
C ILE A 138 9.62 2.08 -1.93
N SER A 139 10.73 1.90 -1.22
CA SER A 139 12.06 1.77 -1.81
C SER A 139 12.52 0.32 -1.96
N GLY A 140 11.92 -0.58 -1.18
CA GLY A 140 12.06 -2.00 -1.42
C GLY A 140 11.41 -2.42 -2.75
N ASN A 141 11.98 -3.45 -3.37
CA ASN A 141 11.46 -3.95 -4.65
C ASN A 141 10.09 -4.59 -4.43
N ILE A 142 9.13 -4.18 -5.24
CA ILE A 142 7.80 -4.79 -5.31
C ILE A 142 7.84 -5.95 -6.30
N THR A 143 7.29 -7.09 -5.89
CA THR A 143 7.08 -8.27 -6.72
C THR A 143 5.64 -8.75 -6.63
N GLY A 144 5.13 -9.40 -7.68
CA GLY A 144 3.78 -9.95 -7.70
C GLY A 144 3.23 -10.09 -9.11
N VAL A 145 2.53 -11.19 -9.39
CA VAL A 145 2.00 -11.49 -10.73
C VAL A 145 0.54 -11.07 -10.83
N ALA A 146 0.23 -10.16 -11.76
CA ALA A 146 -1.14 -9.67 -12.01
C ALA A 146 -1.87 -9.17 -10.74
N LYS A 147 -1.13 -8.55 -9.81
CA LYS A 147 -1.67 -7.99 -8.57
C LYS A 147 -1.69 -6.47 -8.62
N ASP A 148 -2.88 -5.91 -8.81
CA ASP A 148 -3.02 -4.48 -8.96
C ASP A 148 -2.90 -3.76 -7.61
N MET A 149 -2.31 -2.57 -7.62
CA MET A 149 -2.33 -1.63 -6.51
C MET A 149 -3.28 -0.49 -6.84
N TRP A 150 -4.29 -0.30 -6.02
CA TRP A 150 -5.34 0.70 -6.18
C TRP A 150 -5.11 1.85 -5.22
N LEU A 151 -5.12 3.09 -5.73
CA LEU A 151 -5.16 4.30 -4.93
C LEU A 151 -6.53 4.99 -5.06
N PRO A 152 -7.15 5.39 -3.95
CA PRO A 152 -8.40 6.15 -3.96
C PRO A 152 -8.16 7.61 -4.39
N ALA A 153 -9.25 8.37 -4.55
CA ALA A 153 -9.20 9.82 -4.75
C ALA A 153 -8.56 10.55 -3.55
N ASN A 154 -8.05 11.76 -3.79
CA ASN A 154 -7.49 12.65 -2.77
C ASN A 154 -6.36 12.02 -1.92
N PHE A 155 -5.62 11.06 -2.50
CA PHE A 155 -4.45 10.52 -1.83
C PHE A 155 -3.35 11.59 -1.71
N GLY A 156 -2.46 11.43 -0.73
CA GLY A 156 -1.27 12.28 -0.57
C GLY A 156 -0.20 11.98 -1.61
N THR A 157 1.01 11.66 -1.16
CA THR A 157 2.10 11.27 -2.07
C THR A 157 2.49 9.81 -1.92
N LEU A 158 2.46 9.05 -3.02
CA LEU A 158 3.09 7.74 -3.11
C LEU A 158 4.35 7.87 -3.96
N ARG A 159 5.51 7.54 -3.37
CA ARG A 159 6.77 7.39 -4.09
C ARG A 159 7.13 5.92 -4.24
N LEU A 160 7.40 5.52 -5.47
CA LEU A 160 7.99 4.22 -5.79
C LEU A 160 9.43 4.46 -6.23
N SER A 161 10.38 3.88 -5.50
CA SER A 161 11.81 4.06 -5.76
C SER A 161 12.59 2.75 -5.94
N GLY A 162 11.99 1.60 -5.62
CA GLY A 162 12.54 0.28 -5.89
C GLY A 162 12.64 -0.07 -7.38
N ASN A 163 13.31 -1.17 -7.69
CA ASN A 163 13.30 -1.80 -9.01
C ASN A 163 12.18 -2.85 -9.05
N ASN A 164 11.01 -2.46 -9.57
CA ASN A 164 9.79 -3.25 -9.48
C ASN A 164 9.57 -4.16 -10.70
N SER A 165 10.62 -4.56 -11.41
CA SER A 165 10.53 -5.40 -12.62
C SER A 165 9.88 -6.78 -12.38
N GLY A 166 9.85 -7.24 -11.14
CA GLY A 166 9.13 -8.46 -10.73
C GLY A 166 7.64 -8.27 -10.43
N TRP A 167 7.11 -7.05 -10.60
CA TRP A 167 5.69 -6.73 -10.43
C TRP A 167 5.04 -6.51 -11.80
N SER A 168 4.04 -7.35 -12.11
CA SER A 168 3.30 -7.32 -13.39
C SER A 168 1.82 -6.94 -13.25
N GLY A 169 1.40 -6.47 -12.07
CA GLY A 169 0.08 -5.87 -11.87
C GLY A 169 0.04 -4.41 -12.30
N MET A 170 -1.13 -3.78 -12.15
CA MET A 170 -1.40 -2.38 -12.51
C MET A 170 -1.35 -1.42 -11.29
N LEU A 171 -0.76 -0.24 -11.42
CA LEU A 171 -1.06 0.89 -10.52
C LEU A 171 -2.32 1.60 -11.03
N ARG A 172 -3.44 1.39 -10.32
CA ARG A 172 -4.76 1.92 -10.65
C ARG A 172 -5.08 3.11 -9.76
N LEU A 173 -5.59 4.17 -10.35
CA LEU A 173 -5.96 5.40 -9.66
C LEU A 173 -7.44 5.65 -9.89
N ASN A 174 -8.22 5.79 -8.83
CA ASN A 174 -9.67 5.94 -8.92
C ASN A 174 -10.15 7.29 -8.40
N GLY A 175 -10.94 8.00 -9.21
CA GLY A 175 -11.76 9.14 -8.79
C GLY A 175 -11.25 10.50 -9.25
N SER A 176 -11.93 11.55 -8.81
CA SER A 176 -11.55 12.95 -9.05
C SER A 176 -10.48 13.41 -8.07
N ASN A 177 -9.68 14.40 -8.44
CA ASN A 177 -8.62 14.98 -7.57
C ASN A 177 -7.60 13.94 -7.08
N LEU A 178 -6.76 13.48 -8.01
CA LEU A 178 -5.68 12.54 -7.68
C LEU A 178 -4.53 13.26 -6.95
N GLY A 179 -3.81 12.50 -6.12
CA GLY A 179 -2.61 12.93 -5.42
C GLY A 179 -1.37 12.99 -6.30
N THR A 180 -0.21 12.84 -5.66
CA THR A 180 1.10 12.85 -6.34
C THR A 180 1.68 11.44 -6.39
N ILE A 181 2.08 11.00 -7.59
CA ILE A 181 2.93 9.82 -7.78
C ILE A 181 4.35 10.28 -8.09
N GLU A 182 5.31 9.78 -7.32
CA GLU A 182 6.72 9.99 -7.55
C GLU A 182 7.40 8.69 -7.99
N VAL A 183 8.19 8.79 -9.06
CA VAL A 183 8.98 7.66 -9.58
C VAL A 183 10.44 8.07 -9.66
N THR A 184 11.35 7.20 -9.21
CA THR A 184 12.78 7.54 -9.08
C THR A 184 13.71 6.66 -9.91
N ASN A 185 13.20 5.71 -10.70
CA ASN A 185 13.94 5.06 -11.79
C ASN A 185 12.97 4.49 -12.85
N ASN A 186 13.50 4.05 -13.99
CA ASN A 186 12.71 3.53 -15.13
C ASN A 186 11.87 2.29 -14.78
N ASN A 187 12.29 1.52 -13.77
CA ASN A 187 11.63 0.30 -13.34
C ASN A 187 10.79 0.49 -12.07
N SER A 188 10.64 1.73 -11.57
CA SER A 188 9.83 2.01 -10.36
C SER A 188 8.36 1.66 -10.54
N LEU A 189 7.88 1.60 -11.78
CA LEU A 189 6.52 1.16 -12.09
C LEU A 189 6.46 -0.36 -12.36
N GLY A 190 7.58 -1.03 -12.64
CA GLY A 190 7.63 -2.43 -13.05
C GLY A 190 7.46 -2.61 -14.55
N THR A 191 6.85 -3.71 -15.01
CA THR A 191 6.52 -3.91 -16.44
C THR A 191 5.29 -3.10 -16.90
N LEU A 192 4.99 -2.01 -16.19
CA LEU A 192 3.64 -1.48 -15.93
C LEU A 192 3.15 -0.39 -16.89
N ASN A 193 1.82 -0.36 -17.02
CA ASN A 193 0.99 0.68 -17.59
C ASN A 193 0.17 1.37 -16.47
N LEU A 194 0.30 2.68 -16.24
CA LEU A 194 -0.62 3.41 -15.33
C LEU A 194 -2.07 3.28 -15.85
N ASN A 195 -3.09 3.27 -14.99
CA ASN A 195 -4.47 3.36 -15.49
C ASN A 195 -5.28 4.35 -14.65
N PRO A 196 -5.14 5.66 -14.94
CA PRO A 196 -5.91 6.68 -14.25
C PRO A 196 -7.36 6.68 -14.76
N TYR A 197 -8.28 6.17 -13.94
CA TYR A 197 -9.71 6.41 -14.13
C TYR A 197 -10.08 7.75 -13.47
N SER A 198 -9.86 8.86 -14.19
CA SER A 198 -10.29 10.19 -13.75
C SER A 198 -11.74 10.43 -14.17
N TYR A 199 -12.68 10.19 -13.26
CA TYR A 199 -14.05 10.69 -13.40
C TYR A 199 -14.08 12.15 -12.92
N GLY A 200 -13.71 13.10 -13.80
CA GLY A 200 -13.95 14.53 -13.58
C GLY A 200 -12.90 15.26 -12.73
N GLY A 201 -11.90 15.83 -13.40
CA GLY A 201 -11.50 17.23 -13.13
C GLY A 201 -10.23 17.51 -12.30
N GLY A 202 -9.55 16.51 -11.73
CA GLY A 202 -8.27 16.74 -11.02
C GLY A 202 -7.04 16.36 -11.84
N PRO A 203 -5.97 17.18 -11.88
CA PRO A 203 -4.72 16.79 -12.54
C PRO A 203 -3.96 15.75 -11.71
N LEU A 204 -3.64 14.58 -12.30
CA LEU A 204 -2.63 13.67 -11.75
C LEU A 204 -1.26 14.35 -11.84
N ARG A 205 -0.56 14.46 -10.71
CA ARG A 205 0.83 14.94 -10.69
C ARG A 205 1.76 13.74 -10.68
N ILE A 206 2.48 13.53 -11.80
CA ILE A 206 3.58 12.56 -11.85
C ILE A 206 4.90 13.32 -11.79
N ASN A 207 5.64 13.14 -10.71
CA ASN A 207 6.97 13.69 -10.53
C ASN A 207 7.98 12.60 -10.84
N ASN A 208 8.59 12.66 -12.02
CA ASN A 208 9.74 11.82 -12.34
C ASN A 208 11.00 12.48 -11.75
N VAL A 209 11.46 11.93 -10.63
CA VAL A 209 12.62 12.45 -9.89
C VAL A 209 13.94 11.92 -10.48
N SER A 210 13.86 10.92 -11.38
CA SER A 210 15.02 10.22 -11.94
C SER A 210 15.57 10.81 -13.25
N GLY A 211 14.79 11.66 -13.91
CA GLY A 211 15.14 12.19 -15.24
C GLY A 211 15.06 11.19 -16.40
N GLY A 212 14.76 9.90 -16.16
CA GLY A 212 14.56 8.89 -17.22
C GLY A 212 13.28 9.10 -18.04
N ALA A 213 13.06 8.34 -19.11
CA ALA A 213 11.82 8.43 -19.87
C ALA A 213 10.65 7.83 -19.05
N LEU A 214 9.60 8.63 -18.80
CA LEU A 214 8.36 8.14 -18.22
C LEU A 214 7.47 7.61 -19.35
N THR A 215 7.32 6.30 -19.46
CA THR A 215 6.37 5.70 -20.40
C THR A 215 4.97 5.77 -19.83
N LEU A 216 4.08 6.47 -20.53
CA LEU A 216 2.68 6.62 -20.16
C LEU A 216 1.80 5.69 -20.98
N PRO A 217 0.61 5.34 -20.47
CA PRO A 217 -0.34 4.51 -21.17
C PRO A 217 -0.79 5.10 -22.49
N VAL A 218 -1.02 4.21 -23.45
CA VAL A 218 -1.71 4.54 -24.70
C VAL A 218 -3.08 5.14 -24.36
N GLY A 219 -3.36 6.34 -24.89
CA GLY A 219 -4.60 7.07 -24.64
C GLY A 219 -4.53 8.15 -23.55
N TRP A 220 -3.39 8.33 -22.87
CA TRP A 220 -3.19 9.47 -21.98
C TRP A 220 -2.64 10.68 -22.76
N THR A 221 -3.46 11.71 -22.95
CA THR A 221 -3.00 13.02 -23.44
C THR A 221 -2.75 13.94 -22.23
N PRO A 222 -1.50 14.35 -21.95
CA PRO A 222 -1.24 15.37 -20.94
C PRO A 222 -1.99 16.65 -21.33
N THR A 223 -2.94 17.10 -20.52
CA THR A 223 -3.49 18.45 -20.67
C THR A 223 -2.42 19.42 -20.19
N THR A 224 -1.82 20.16 -21.14
CA THR A 224 -0.79 21.14 -20.85
C THR A 224 -1.40 22.34 -20.13
N THR A 225 -1.64 22.22 -18.83
CA THR A 225 -1.83 23.38 -17.97
C THR A 225 -1.20 23.07 -16.62
N ALA A 226 -0.03 23.69 -16.41
CA ALA A 226 0.81 23.67 -15.21
C ALA A 226 1.52 22.32 -14.86
N GLY A 227 2.74 22.17 -15.36
CA GLY A 227 3.81 21.58 -14.54
C GLY A 227 4.39 20.22 -14.95
N ILE A 228 3.93 19.58 -16.03
CA ILE A 228 4.62 18.39 -16.54
C ILE A 228 5.89 18.84 -17.28
N ARG A 229 7.03 18.87 -16.60
CA ARG A 229 8.34 18.84 -17.26
C ARG A 229 8.66 17.40 -17.68
N SER A 230 7.95 16.90 -18.69
CA SER A 230 8.39 15.74 -19.46
C SER A 230 9.21 16.24 -20.63
N THR A 231 10.53 16.08 -20.60
CA THR A 231 11.33 16.07 -21.83
C THR A 231 10.95 14.82 -22.60
N LEU A 232 9.91 14.91 -23.44
CA LEU A 232 9.49 13.83 -24.31
C LEU A 232 10.42 13.80 -25.52
N ALA A 233 11.43 12.94 -25.50
CA ALA A 233 12.09 12.55 -26.74
C ALA A 233 11.12 11.62 -27.48
N ALA A 234 10.51 12.12 -28.55
CA ALA A 234 9.76 11.27 -29.47
C ALA A 234 10.76 10.32 -30.14
N GLY A 235 10.72 9.04 -29.77
CA GLY A 235 11.38 7.98 -30.52
C GLY A 235 10.56 7.68 -31.76
N THR A 236 11.20 7.84 -32.92
CA THR A 236 10.75 7.33 -34.22
C THR A 236 10.62 5.81 -34.23
#